data_AF-A0A956WLB1-F1
#
_entry.id   AF-A0A956WLB1-F1
#
_cell.length_a   1.000
_cell.length_b   1.000
_cell.length_c   1.000
_cell.angle_alpha   90.00
_cell.angle_beta   90.00
_cell.angle_gamma   90.00
#
_symmetry.space_group_name_H-M   'P 1'
#
loop_
_entity.id
_entity.type
_entity.pdbx_description
1 polymer ?
#
loop_
_entity_poly.entity_id
_entity_poly.type
_entity_poly.pdbx_seq_one_letter_code
_entity_poly.pdbx_strand_id
1 'polypeptide(L)'
;MSSFAAGMQPRPVDGAPVVRWECRCRQPPVLLATYGANGLIHIKARDRYWHVRGSVQTFCPRCGGEHRLDLSQESTAPDER
;
A
#
# COMPACT_ATOMS: atom_id res chain seq x y z
N MET A 1 -28.03 16.50 0.97
CA MET A 1 -27.61 15.42 1.89
C MET A 1 -26.74 14.45 1.12
N SER A 2 -25.45 14.37 1.43
CA SER A 2 -24.60 13.18 1.26
C SER A 2 -23.21 13.51 1.82
N SER A 3 -23.03 13.16 3.08
CA SER A 3 -21.75 13.24 3.80
C SER A 3 -20.78 12.23 3.19
N PHE A 4 -19.65 12.73 2.66
CA PHE A 4 -18.51 11.88 2.35
C PHE A 4 -17.72 11.66 3.63
N ALA A 5 -17.73 10.43 4.14
CA ALA A 5 -16.94 10.04 5.30
C ALA A 5 -15.46 10.36 5.04
N ALA A 6 -14.91 11.20 5.90
CA ALA A 6 -13.53 11.66 5.89
C ALA A 6 -12.56 10.48 5.74
N GLY A 7 -11.89 10.45 4.59
CA GLY A 7 -10.75 9.57 4.37
C GLY A 7 -9.70 9.90 5.41
N MET A 8 -9.44 8.94 6.30
CA MET A 8 -8.31 8.95 7.23
C MET A 8 -7.04 8.98 6.38
N GLN A 9 -6.55 10.17 6.04
CA GLN A 9 -5.26 10.34 5.42
C GLN A 9 -4.21 9.98 6.49
N PRO A 10 -3.37 8.95 6.29
CA PRO A 10 -2.24 8.76 7.18
C PRO A 10 -1.38 10.02 7.08
N ARG A 11 -1.15 10.68 8.22
CA ARG A 11 -0.19 11.79 8.28
C ARG A 11 1.18 11.22 7.87
N PRO A 12 1.82 11.72 6.80
CA PRO A 12 3.18 11.34 6.48
C PRO A 12 4.07 11.83 7.63
N VAL A 13 4.58 10.89 8.42
CA VAL A 13 5.65 11.16 9.36
C VAL A 13 6.91 11.24 8.49
N ASP A 14 7.45 12.45 8.39
CA ASP A 14 8.70 12.82 7.73
C ASP A 14 8.84 12.49 6.24
N GLY A 15 8.25 13.35 5.38
CA GLY A 15 8.78 13.77 4.07
C GLY A 15 9.03 12.74 2.97
N ALA A 16 8.97 11.43 3.25
CA ALA A 16 9.23 10.37 2.30
C ALA A 16 7.97 10.09 1.47
N PRO A 17 8.10 9.92 0.14
CA PRO A 17 6.95 9.60 -0.70
C PRO A 17 6.37 8.24 -0.29
N VAL A 18 5.10 8.26 0.10
CA VAL A 18 4.31 7.05 0.39
C VAL A 18 3.61 6.63 -0.89
N VAL A 19 3.98 5.46 -1.42
CA VAL A 19 3.38 4.90 -2.64
C VAL A 19 2.17 4.06 -2.26
N ARG A 20 1.09 4.20 -3.05
CA ARG A 20 -0.16 3.46 -2.87
C ARG A 20 -0.13 2.19 -3.71
N TRP A 21 -0.33 1.05 -3.07
CA TRP A 21 -0.51 -0.22 -3.75
C TRP A 21 -1.99 -0.56 -3.85
N GLU A 22 -2.50 -0.62 -5.07
CA GLU A 22 -3.93 -0.61 -5.35
C GLU A 22 -4.34 -1.70 -6.34
N CYS A 23 -5.56 -2.22 -6.16
CA CYS A 23 -6.27 -2.97 -7.18
C CYS A 23 -7.23 -2.06 -7.95
N ARG A 24 -7.09 -2.00 -9.27
CA ARG A 24 -7.92 -1.17 -10.17
C ARG A 24 -9.16 -1.87 -10.71
N CYS A 25 -9.63 -2.93 -10.06
CA CYS A 25 -10.81 -3.68 -10.50
C CYS A 25 -12.12 -2.87 -10.47
N ARG A 26 -12.11 -1.67 -9.87
CA ARG A 26 -13.25 -0.78 -9.77
C ARG A 26 -12.81 0.67 -9.57
N GLN A 27 -13.74 1.60 -9.75
CA GLN A 27 -13.57 3.02 -9.42
C GLN A 27 -14.43 3.39 -8.21
N PRO A 28 -13.87 3.96 -7.12
CA PRO A 28 -12.45 4.20 -6.86
C PRO A 28 -11.66 2.89 -6.63
N PRO A 29 -10.35 2.86 -6.91
CA PRO A 29 -9.51 1.67 -6.74
C PRO A 29 -9.48 1.20 -5.29
N VAL A 30 -9.29 -0.11 -5.11
CA VAL A 30 -9.20 -0.74 -3.79
C VAL A 30 -7.76 -0.60 -3.28
N LEU A 31 -7.58 0.15 -2.20
CA LEU A 31 -6.28 0.25 -1.53
C LEU A 31 -5.96 -1.07 -0.82
N LEU A 32 -4.82 -1.68 -1.16
CA LEU A 32 -4.35 -2.92 -0.55
C LEU A 32 -3.31 -2.63 0.54
N ALA A 33 -2.35 -1.76 0.25
CA ALA A 33 -1.33 -1.30 1.19
C ALA A 33 -0.78 0.06 0.79
N THR A 34 0.03 0.63 1.66
CA THR A 34 0.95 1.72 1.32
C THR A 34 2.37 1.30 1.67
N TYR A 35 3.36 1.80 0.95
CA TYR A 35 4.75 1.52 1.27
C TYR A 35 5.64 2.75 1.05
N GLY A 36 6.73 2.81 1.80
CA GLY A 36 7.76 3.85 1.67
C GLY A 36 9.04 3.32 1.05
N ALA A 37 9.95 4.23 0.69
CA ALA A 37 11.29 3.90 0.16
C ALA A 37 12.16 3.08 1.13
N ASN A 38 11.77 3.01 2.41
CA ASN A 38 12.43 2.17 3.41
C ASN A 38 12.02 0.68 3.35
N GLY A 39 11.25 0.28 2.34
CA GLY A 39 10.75 -1.09 2.20
C GLY A 39 9.71 -1.49 3.25
N LEU A 40 9.16 -0.53 4.01
CA LEU A 40 8.13 -0.79 5.00
C LEU A 40 6.75 -0.72 4.35
N ILE A 41 6.02 -1.82 4.44
CA ILE A 41 4.66 -1.98 3.92
C ILE A 41 3.68 -1.85 5.08
N HIS A 42 2.69 -0.96 4.92
CA HIS A 42 1.63 -0.69 5.87
C HIS A 42 0.32 -1.23 5.33
N ILE A 43 -0.28 -2.18 6.05
CA ILE A 43 -1.54 -2.81 5.65
C ILE A 43 -2.56 -2.57 6.75
N LYS A 44 -3.73 -2.04 6.35
CA LYS A 44 -4.89 -1.91 7.23
C LYS A 44 -6.00 -2.81 6.71
N ALA A 45 -6.38 -3.83 7.48
CA ALA A 45 -7.59 -4.59 7.21
C ALA A 45 -8.46 -4.65 8.48
N ARG A 46 -9.65 -4.05 8.39
CA ARG A 46 -10.64 -3.98 9.48
C ARG A 46 -10.01 -3.46 10.79
N ASP A 47 -9.97 -4.31 11.80
CA ASP A 47 -9.49 -4.10 13.16
C ASP A 47 -7.97 -4.33 13.31
N ARG A 48 -7.29 -4.70 12.23
CA ARG A 48 -5.88 -5.08 12.25
C ARG A 48 -5.03 -4.17 11.39
N TYR A 49 -3.84 -3.93 11.91
CA TYR A 49 -2.77 -3.20 11.24
C TYR A 49 -1.51 -4.06 11.25
N TRP A 50 -0.88 -4.17 10.09
CA TRP A 50 0.39 -4.86 9.94
C TRP A 50 1.43 -3.91 9.38
N HIS A 51 2.65 -4.05 9.91
CA HIS A 51 3.86 -3.49 9.35
C HIS A 51 4.72 -4.66 8.88
N VAL A 52 4.99 -4.72 7.58
CA VAL A 52 5.70 -5.83 6.95
C VAL A 52 6.93 -5.27 6.25
N ARG A 53 8.07 -5.98 6.34
CA ARG A 53 9.26 -5.73 5.52
C ARG A 53 9.46 -6.91 4.58
N GLY A 54 9.87 -6.63 3.34
CA GLY A 54 10.08 -7.64 2.30
C GLY A 54 8.86 -7.80 1.39
N SER A 55 8.30 -9.01 1.31
CA SER A 55 7.21 -9.32 0.40
C SER A 55 5.86 -9.53 1.10
N VAL A 56 4.77 -9.10 0.47
CA VAL A 56 3.40 -9.46 0.87
C VAL A 56 2.61 -9.97 -0.33
N GLN A 57 1.80 -10.99 -0.06
CA GLN A 57 0.80 -11.53 -0.98
C GLN A 57 -0.57 -11.37 -0.32
N THR A 58 -1.56 -10.91 -1.08
CA THR A 58 -2.92 -10.67 -0.58
C THR A 58 -3.94 -10.82 -1.70
N PHE A 59 -5.21 -10.96 -1.33
CA PHE A 59 -6.32 -11.00 -2.25
C PHE A 59 -7.15 -9.72 -2.16
N CYS A 60 -7.59 -9.21 -3.30
CA CYS A 60 -8.51 -8.08 -3.34
C CYS A 60 -9.86 -8.49 -2.72
N PRO A 61 -10.35 -7.80 -1.68
CA PRO A 61 -11.64 -8.15 -1.05
C PRO A 61 -12.86 -7.85 -1.93
N ARG A 62 -12.66 -7.31 -3.14
CA ARG A 62 -13.75 -6.97 -4.07
C ARG A 62 -13.84 -7.91 -5.27
N CYS A 63 -12.71 -8.24 -5.90
CA CYS A 63 -12.70 -9.11 -7.08
C CYS A 63 -12.08 -10.49 -6.81
N GLY A 64 -11.45 -10.72 -5.65
CA GLY A 64 -10.72 -11.96 -5.36
C GLY A 64 -9.40 -12.10 -6.11
N GLY A 65 -8.99 -11.10 -6.89
CA GLY A 65 -7.71 -11.11 -7.61
C GLY A 65 -6.53 -11.16 -6.64
N GLU A 66 -5.53 -11.96 -7.00
CA GLU A 66 -4.29 -12.09 -6.24
C GLU A 66 -3.34 -10.94 -6.57
N HIS A 67 -2.72 -10.37 -5.53
CA HIS A 67 -1.76 -9.29 -5.65
C HIS A 67 -0.52 -9.62 -4.82
N ARG A 68 0.65 -9.48 -5.43
CA ARG A 68 1.96 -9.61 -4.78
C ARG A 68 2.73 -8.29 -4.87
N LEU A 69 3.30 -7.86 -3.74
CA LEU A 69 4.23 -6.74 -3.64
C LEU A 69 5.51 -7.27 -3.01
N ASP A 70 6.65 -7.03 -3.65
CA ASP A 70 7.96 -7.48 -3.16
C ASP A 70 8.90 -6.29 -3.10
N LEU A 71 9.20 -5.82 -1.88
CA LEU A 71 10.14 -4.73 -1.64
C LEU A 71 11.48 -5.24 -1.12
N SER A 72 11.71 -6.56 -1.16
CA SER A 72 12.94 -7.19 -0.67
C SER A 72 14.16 -6.86 -1.55
N GLN A 73 13.92 -6.40 -2.79
CA GLN A 73 14.95 -6.09 -3.79
C GLN A 73 15.20 -4.58 -3.96
N GLU A 74 14.34 -3.71 -3.43
CA GLU A 74 14.42 -2.26 -3.66
C GLU A 74 15.52 -1.57 -2.82
N SER A 75 16.37 -2.36 -2.14
CA SER A 75 17.58 -1.89 -1.47
C SER A 75 18.83 -1.86 -2.37
N THR A 76 18.75 -2.18 -3.67
CA THR A 76 19.92 -2.11 -4.57
C THR A 76 19.55 -1.92 -6.03
N ALA A 77 19.75 -0.70 -6.54
CA ALA A 77 20.61 -0.41 -7.70
C ALA A 77 20.67 1.12 -7.95
N PRO A 78 21.80 1.81 -7.72
CA PRO A 78 22.05 3.08 -8.37
C PRO A 78 22.27 2.82 -9.87
N ASP A 79 21.46 3.45 -10.73
CA ASP A 79 21.72 3.55 -12.16
C ASP A 79 22.82 4.60 -12.35
N GLU A 80 24.07 4.14 -12.41
CA GLU A 80 25.22 4.94 -12.82
C GLU A 80 25.30 4.89 -14.36
N ARG A 81 25.02 6.02 -15.01
CA ARG A 81 25.37 6.23 -16.42
C ARG A 81 25.84 7.65 -16.68
#